data_AF-A0A382UH63-F1
#
_entry.id   AF-A0A382UH63-F1
#
_cell.length_a   1.000
_cell.length_b   1.000
_cell.length_c   1.000
_cell.angle_alpha   90.00
_cell.angle_beta   90.00
_cell.angle_gamma   90.00
#
_symmetry.space_group_name_H-M   'P 1'
#
loop_
_entity.id
_entity.type
_entity.pdbx_description
1 polymer ?
#
loop_
_entity_poly.entity_id
_entity_poly.type
_entity_poly.pdbx_seq_one_letter_code
_entity_poly.pdbx_strand_id
1 'polypeptide(L)'
;TVLLPGGLGTLDEGFENLTLFQTGKSSPRPIILLESKNGTYWNTWIEWVKSVLVKNKFISSDDVHLFQLKHSSKEAYRAIHEFYHAYHSLRYYNELTILRFTQQISQKIIDRLNVEFSDIIEEGVIYTSPLSQGEIDKHDDTLKMPRLIFKFNKKSFGRLNQMIRSINEWVI
;
A
#
# COMPACT_ATOMS: atom_id res chain seq x y z
N THR A 1 7.94 2.74 -7.56
CA THR A 1 8.08 3.76 -8.62
C THR A 1 8.60 5.04 -8.01
N VAL A 2 9.57 5.71 -8.63
CA VAL A 2 10.04 7.04 -8.22
C VAL A 2 9.79 8.01 -9.37
N LEU A 3 9.02 9.06 -9.13
CA LEU A 3 8.66 10.08 -10.11
C LEU A 3 9.38 11.38 -9.76
N LEU A 4 10.11 11.93 -10.73
CA LEU A 4 10.74 13.25 -10.65
C LEU A 4 9.83 14.29 -11.33
N PRO A 5 10.01 15.60 -11.08
CA PRO A 5 9.30 16.63 -11.83
C PRO A 5 9.53 16.48 -13.33
N GLY A 6 8.46 16.54 -14.11
CA GLY A 6 8.50 16.29 -15.54
C GLY A 6 7.29 16.86 -16.28
N GLY A 7 7.19 16.54 -17.57
CA GLY A 7 6.07 16.95 -18.42
C GLY A 7 4.94 15.92 -18.45
N LEU A 8 4.19 15.92 -19.55
CA LEU A 8 3.05 15.02 -19.76
C LEU A 8 3.40 13.54 -19.64
N GLY A 9 4.57 13.10 -20.14
CA GLY A 9 4.97 11.68 -20.05
C GLY A 9 5.14 11.20 -18.60
N THR A 10 5.72 12.02 -17.73
CA THR A 10 5.86 11.67 -16.30
C THR A 10 4.52 11.63 -15.59
N LEU A 11 3.59 12.52 -15.97
CA LEU A 11 2.24 12.49 -15.44
C LEU A 11 1.45 11.29 -15.94
N ASP A 12 1.60 10.91 -17.22
CA ASP A 12 0.97 9.73 -17.81
C ASP A 12 1.39 8.45 -17.08
N GLU A 13 2.70 8.20 -16.98
CA GLU A 13 3.24 7.07 -16.21
C GLU A 13 2.79 7.11 -14.74
N GLY A 14 2.77 8.30 -14.14
CA GLY A 14 2.36 8.48 -12.75
C GLY A 14 0.88 8.14 -12.53
N PHE A 15 -0.02 8.65 -13.38
CA PHE A 15 -1.45 8.35 -13.30
C PHE A 15 -1.77 6.91 -13.66
N GLU A 16 -1.05 6.30 -14.60
CA GLU A 16 -1.20 4.87 -14.90
C GLU A 16 -0.89 4.04 -13.65
N ASN A 17 0.24 4.30 -13.00
CA ASN A 17 0.60 3.61 -11.76
C ASN A 17 -0.47 3.80 -10.67
N LEU A 18 -0.93 5.03 -10.44
CA LEU A 18 -1.95 5.30 -9.43
C LEU A 18 -3.28 4.58 -9.75
N THR A 19 -3.69 4.58 -11.01
CA THR A 19 -4.94 3.94 -11.46
C THR A 19 -4.88 2.43 -11.30
N LEU A 20 -3.77 1.79 -11.67
CA LEU A 20 -3.59 0.35 -11.50
C LEU A 20 -3.69 -0.08 -10.03
N PHE A 21 -3.27 0.79 -9.12
CA PHE A 21 -3.31 0.54 -7.68
C PHE A 21 -4.70 0.75 -7.11
N GLN A 22 -5.28 1.90 -7.44
CA GLN A 22 -6.63 2.29 -7.06
C GLN A 22 -7.67 1.23 -7.49
N THR A 23 -7.43 0.56 -8.61
CA THR A 23 -8.34 -0.48 -9.16
C THR A 23 -7.92 -1.91 -8.80
N GLY A 24 -6.88 -2.09 -7.99
CA GLY A 24 -6.40 -3.41 -7.57
C GLY A 24 -5.83 -4.27 -8.69
N LYS A 25 -5.46 -3.66 -9.82
CA LYS A 25 -4.85 -4.32 -10.98
C LYS A 25 -3.34 -4.52 -10.84
N SER A 26 -2.73 -3.93 -9.81
CA SER A 26 -1.33 -4.13 -9.49
C SER A 26 -1.13 -4.33 -8.00
N SER A 27 -0.11 -5.14 -7.63
CA SER A 27 0.25 -5.39 -6.25
C SER A 27 0.81 -4.13 -5.57
N PRO A 28 0.55 -3.93 -4.26
CA PRO A 28 1.10 -2.81 -3.49
C PRO A 28 2.63 -2.67 -3.61
N ARG A 29 3.08 -1.42 -3.75
CA ARG A 29 4.46 -0.97 -3.92
C ARG A 29 4.53 0.52 -3.60
N PRO A 30 5.68 1.06 -3.17
CA PRO A 30 5.83 2.48 -2.90
C PRO A 30 5.84 3.29 -4.20
N ILE A 31 4.99 4.31 -4.28
CA ILE A 31 5.07 5.38 -5.29
C ILE A 31 5.63 6.62 -4.60
N ILE A 32 6.83 7.03 -5.00
CA ILE A 32 7.54 8.16 -4.42
C ILE A 32 7.52 9.31 -5.41
N LEU A 33 6.91 10.41 -5.01
CA LEU A 33 7.06 11.71 -5.64
C LEU A 33 8.33 12.34 -5.06
N LEU A 34 9.39 12.44 -5.85
CA LEU A 34 10.68 12.94 -5.39
C LEU A 34 10.92 14.32 -6.02
N GLU A 35 11.13 15.34 -5.20
CA GLU A 35 11.63 16.64 -5.64
C GLU A 35 12.69 17.17 -4.67
N SER A 36 13.32 18.31 -4.95
CA SER A 36 14.21 18.93 -3.98
C SER A 36 13.40 19.55 -2.82
N LYS A 37 14.06 19.86 -1.70
CA LYS A 37 13.40 20.48 -0.54
C LYS A 37 12.69 21.81 -0.85
N ASN A 38 13.18 22.54 -1.85
CA ASN A 38 12.61 23.82 -2.29
C ASN A 38 11.74 23.67 -3.55
N GLY A 39 11.49 22.43 -3.99
CA GLY A 39 10.59 22.15 -5.11
C GLY A 39 9.14 22.42 -4.73
N THR A 40 8.39 22.97 -5.68
CA THR A 40 6.95 23.21 -5.54
C THR A 40 6.12 22.34 -6.47
N TYR A 41 6.75 21.51 -7.31
CA TYR A 41 6.09 20.78 -8.37
C TYR A 41 5.10 19.77 -7.79
N TRP A 42 5.57 18.88 -6.92
CA TRP A 42 4.72 17.83 -6.36
C TRP A 42 3.78 18.39 -5.31
N ASN A 43 4.20 19.35 -4.48
CA ASN A 43 3.28 20.04 -3.57
C ASN A 43 2.10 20.68 -4.33
N THR A 44 2.36 21.39 -5.43
CA THR A 44 1.29 21.98 -6.27
C THR A 44 0.39 20.90 -6.86
N TRP A 45 0.96 19.81 -7.36
CA TRP A 45 0.19 18.68 -7.90
C TRP A 45 -0.66 18.00 -6.82
N ILE A 46 -0.12 17.76 -5.63
CA ILE A 46 -0.83 17.14 -4.50
C ILE A 46 -2.01 18.02 -4.07
N GLU A 47 -1.81 19.33 -3.97
CA GLU A 47 -2.89 20.25 -3.63
C GLU A 47 -3.96 20.31 -4.72
N TRP A 48 -3.59 20.21 -6.00
CA TRP A 48 -4.55 20.04 -7.08
C TRP A 48 -5.32 18.71 -6.97
N VAL A 49 -4.64 17.58 -6.71
CA VAL A 49 -5.29 16.27 -6.51
C VAL A 49 -6.32 16.34 -5.39
N LYS A 50 -5.98 16.97 -4.25
CA LYS A 50 -6.92 17.12 -3.14
C LYS A 50 -8.08 18.07 -3.47
N SER A 51 -7.76 19.26 -3.98
CA SER A 51 -8.75 20.32 -4.19
C SER A 51 -9.67 20.07 -5.37
N VAL A 52 -9.24 19.26 -6.34
CA VAL A 52 -10.02 18.91 -7.54
C VAL A 52 -10.49 17.47 -7.48
N LEU A 53 -9.58 16.48 -7.45
CA LEU A 53 -9.99 15.08 -7.59
C LEU A 53 -10.70 14.56 -6.34
N VAL A 54 -10.13 14.76 -5.15
CA VAL A 54 -10.75 14.31 -3.89
C VAL A 54 -12.01 15.12 -3.59
N LYS A 55 -11.94 16.46 -3.65
CA LYS A 55 -13.09 17.34 -3.35
C LYS A 55 -14.31 17.05 -4.22
N ASN A 56 -14.11 16.77 -5.51
CA ASN A 56 -15.19 16.44 -6.43
C ASN A 56 -15.54 14.93 -6.44
N LYS A 57 -14.95 14.13 -5.55
CA LYS A 57 -15.18 12.68 -5.41
C LYS A 57 -14.84 11.87 -6.67
N PHE A 58 -13.90 12.34 -7.48
CA PHE A 58 -13.36 11.56 -8.60
C PHE A 58 -12.43 10.44 -8.12
N ILE A 59 -11.81 10.62 -6.94
CA ILE A 59 -11.04 9.61 -6.23
C ILE A 59 -11.45 9.61 -4.74
N SER A 60 -11.13 8.53 -4.01
CA SER A 60 -11.34 8.48 -2.56
C SER A 60 -10.38 9.42 -1.84
N SER A 61 -10.77 9.93 -0.66
CA SER A 61 -9.84 10.63 0.22
C SER A 61 -8.64 9.76 0.61
N ASP A 62 -8.80 8.44 0.65
CA ASP A 62 -7.74 7.51 1.00
C ASP A 62 -6.70 7.34 -0.11
N ASP A 63 -7.03 7.66 -1.36
CA ASP A 63 -6.12 7.46 -2.51
C ASP A 63 -4.87 8.35 -2.43
N VAL A 64 -4.89 9.38 -1.57
CA VAL A 64 -3.68 10.17 -1.24
C VAL A 64 -2.61 9.33 -0.52
N HIS A 65 -2.97 8.18 0.04
CA HIS A 65 -2.04 7.24 0.66
C HIS A 65 -1.36 6.31 -0.35
N LEU A 66 -1.69 6.38 -1.64
CA LEU A 66 -1.02 5.61 -2.69
C LEU A 66 0.40 6.12 -2.99
N PHE A 67 0.68 7.40 -2.72
CA PHE A 67 1.96 8.03 -2.99
C PHE A 67 2.55 8.73 -1.75
N GLN A 68 3.84 9.03 -1.80
CA GLN A 68 4.53 9.79 -0.77
C GLN A 68 5.45 10.84 -1.40
N LEU A 69 5.46 12.05 -0.85
CA LEU A 69 6.44 13.09 -1.19
C LEU A 69 7.71 12.90 -0.37
N LYS A 70 8.88 12.94 -1.04
CA LYS A 70 10.20 12.89 -0.43
C LYS A 70 11.10 13.97 -1.05
N HIS A 71 12.06 14.46 -0.26
CA HIS A 71 12.90 15.60 -0.65
C HIS A 71 14.37 15.26 -0.90
N SER A 72 14.72 13.97 -0.78
CA SER A 72 16.05 13.47 -1.08
C SER A 72 16.03 12.02 -1.54
N SER A 73 17.07 11.61 -2.26
CA SER A 73 17.27 10.19 -2.64
C SER A 73 17.36 9.29 -1.41
N LYS A 74 17.95 9.77 -0.31
CA LYS A 74 18.04 9.04 0.96
C LYS A 74 16.67 8.79 1.58
N GLU A 75 15.78 9.78 1.56
CA GLU A 75 14.40 9.64 2.03
C GLU A 75 13.57 8.71 1.14
N ALA A 76 13.74 8.82 -0.18
CA ALA A 76 13.10 7.91 -1.13
C ALA A 76 13.56 6.46 -0.91
N TYR A 77 14.87 6.24 -0.77
CA TYR A 77 15.45 4.93 -0.47
C TYR A 77 14.90 4.36 0.83
N ARG A 78 14.85 5.15 1.91
CA ARG A 78 14.29 4.72 3.20
C ARG A 78 12.83 4.29 3.05
N ALA A 79 12.00 5.10 2.40
CA ALA A 79 10.59 4.78 2.21
C ALA A 79 10.39 3.49 1.38
N ILE A 80 11.25 3.23 0.39
CA ILE A 80 11.23 1.99 -0.39
C ILE A 80 11.67 0.80 0.46
N HIS A 81 12.78 0.95 1.18
CA HIS A 81 13.33 -0.10 2.04
C HIS A 81 12.37 -0.47 3.16
N GLU A 82 11.80 0.53 3.84
CA GLU A 82 10.79 0.34 4.89
C GLU A 82 9.56 -0.37 4.35
N PHE A 83 9.07 -0.02 3.15
CA PHE A 83 7.89 -0.68 2.57
C PHE A 83 8.10 -2.20 2.37
N TYR A 84 9.31 -2.63 2.02
CA TYR A 84 9.65 -4.04 1.80
C TYR A 84 10.37 -4.69 2.98
N HIS A 85 10.47 -4.00 4.12
CA HIS A 85 11.15 -4.53 5.29
C HIS A 85 10.43 -5.78 5.83
N ALA A 86 9.12 -5.66 6.04
CA ALA A 86 8.26 -6.74 6.50
C ALA A 86 7.32 -7.23 5.38
N TYR A 87 6.74 -6.36 4.57
CA TYR A 87 5.78 -6.77 3.53
C TYR A 87 6.45 -7.48 2.35
N HIS A 88 5.91 -8.64 1.98
CA HIS A 88 6.39 -9.43 0.85
C HIS A 88 5.41 -9.37 -0.33
N SER A 89 4.17 -9.82 -0.13
CA SER A 89 3.19 -9.93 -1.22
C SER A 89 1.75 -9.88 -0.74
N LEU A 90 0.86 -9.61 -1.70
CA LEU A 90 -0.59 -9.67 -1.55
C LEU A 90 -1.12 -10.71 -2.52
N ARG A 91 -2.03 -11.58 -2.05
CA ARG A 91 -2.78 -12.52 -2.87
C ARG A 91 -4.26 -12.50 -2.50
N TYR A 92 -5.09 -12.82 -3.48
CA TYR A 92 -6.50 -13.11 -3.26
C TYR A 92 -6.75 -14.61 -3.41
N TYR A 93 -7.52 -15.17 -2.49
CA TYR A 93 -8.01 -16.54 -2.57
C TYR A 93 -9.45 -16.57 -2.06
N ASN A 94 -10.37 -16.98 -2.93
CA ASN A 94 -11.80 -16.72 -2.74
C ASN A 94 -12.03 -15.23 -2.43
N GLU A 95 -12.83 -14.91 -1.41
CA GLU A 95 -13.10 -13.53 -0.96
C GLU A 95 -12.00 -12.98 -0.03
N LEU A 96 -11.03 -13.81 0.37
CA LEU A 96 -10.01 -13.43 1.34
C LEU A 96 -8.83 -12.73 0.68
N THR A 97 -8.28 -11.76 1.41
CA THR A 97 -7.03 -11.09 1.12
C THR A 97 -5.97 -11.65 2.05
N ILE A 98 -4.86 -12.07 1.46
CA ILE A 98 -3.73 -12.67 2.16
C ILE A 98 -2.53 -11.75 1.94
N LEU A 99 -2.06 -11.12 3.01
CA LEU A 99 -0.80 -10.39 3.02
C LEU A 99 0.28 -11.31 3.61
N ARG A 100 1.39 -11.48 2.88
CA ARG A 100 2.56 -12.24 3.36
C ARG A 100 3.64 -11.30 3.85
N PHE A 101 4.35 -11.73 4.87
CA PHE A 101 5.41 -10.96 5.51
C PHE A 101 6.69 -11.79 5.64
N THR A 102 7.84 -11.13 5.58
CA THR A 102 9.17 -11.72 5.79
C THR A 102 9.45 -12.01 7.28
N GLN A 103 8.67 -11.42 8.18
CA GLN A 103 8.82 -11.53 9.63
C GLN A 103 7.46 -11.69 10.33
N GLN A 104 7.48 -12.18 11.56
CA GLN A 104 6.26 -12.43 12.33
C GLN A 104 5.60 -11.13 12.76
N ILE A 105 4.26 -11.10 12.68
CA ILE A 105 3.45 -9.96 13.13
C ILE A 105 2.90 -10.30 14.52
N SER A 106 3.24 -9.49 15.52
CA SER A 106 2.82 -9.74 16.91
C SER A 106 1.30 -9.57 17.09
N GLN A 107 0.72 -10.25 18.07
CA GLN A 107 -0.70 -10.11 18.40
C GLN A 107 -1.08 -8.66 18.71
N LYS A 108 -0.19 -7.91 19.39
CA LYS A 108 -0.39 -6.48 19.67
C LYS A 108 -0.58 -5.65 18.39
N ILE A 109 0.16 -5.96 17.33
CA ILE A 109 -0.01 -5.29 16.03
C ILE A 109 -1.34 -5.70 15.40
N ILE A 110 -1.70 -6.98 15.45
CA ILE A 110 -2.96 -7.49 14.90
C ILE A 110 -4.17 -6.83 15.58
N ASP A 111 -4.15 -6.74 16.91
CA ASP A 111 -5.21 -6.09 17.70
C ASP A 111 -5.34 -4.61 17.30
N ARG A 112 -4.20 -3.92 17.14
CA ARG A 112 -4.16 -2.54 16.66
C ARG A 112 -4.72 -2.40 15.25
N LEU A 113 -4.39 -3.31 14.33
CA LEU A 113 -4.91 -3.29 12.96
C LEU A 113 -6.44 -3.47 12.94
N ASN A 114 -6.96 -4.36 13.77
CA ASN A 114 -8.40 -4.58 13.89
C ASN A 114 -9.17 -3.36 14.40
N VAL A 115 -8.50 -2.47 15.14
CA VAL A 115 -9.08 -1.18 15.54
C VAL A 115 -8.90 -0.15 14.42
N GLU A 116 -7.66 0.09 13.99
CA GLU A 116 -7.32 1.22 13.12
C GLU A 116 -7.74 1.05 11.66
N PHE A 117 -7.99 -0.18 11.19
CA PHE A 117 -8.32 -0.48 9.79
C PHE A 117 -9.61 -1.30 9.65
N SER A 118 -10.47 -1.30 10.66
CA SER A 118 -11.79 -1.95 10.59
C SER A 118 -12.66 -1.39 9.44
N ASP A 119 -12.43 -0.14 9.03
CA ASP A 119 -13.15 0.54 7.95
C ASP A 119 -12.96 -0.11 6.57
N ILE A 120 -11.92 -0.92 6.38
CA ILE A 120 -11.65 -1.61 5.11
C ILE A 120 -11.97 -3.10 5.13
N ILE A 121 -12.45 -3.62 6.26
CA ILE A 121 -12.83 -5.01 6.43
C ILE A 121 -14.32 -5.14 6.12
N GLU A 122 -14.64 -5.93 5.10
CA GLU A 122 -16.02 -6.18 4.70
C GLU A 122 -16.74 -7.08 5.72
N GLU A 123 -16.03 -8.08 6.25
CA GLU A 123 -16.58 -9.03 7.22
C GLU A 123 -15.47 -9.63 8.10
N GLY A 124 -15.79 -9.85 9.37
CA GLY A 124 -14.88 -10.47 10.33
C GLY A 124 -13.78 -9.54 10.82
N VAL A 125 -12.60 -10.10 11.03
CA VAL A 125 -11.42 -9.42 11.58
C VAL A 125 -10.18 -9.82 10.79
N ILE A 126 -9.08 -9.11 11.02
CA ILE A 126 -7.73 -9.47 10.60
C ILE A 126 -7.19 -10.53 11.56
N TYR A 127 -6.72 -11.65 11.03
CA TYR A 127 -6.18 -12.76 11.81
C TYR A 127 -4.99 -13.42 11.09
N THR A 128 -4.23 -14.24 11.83
CA THR A 128 -3.19 -15.11 11.28
C THR A 128 -3.73 -16.54 11.14
N SER A 129 -3.27 -17.26 10.14
CA SER A 129 -3.60 -18.68 9.95
C SER A 129 -2.39 -19.43 9.41
N PRO A 130 -2.28 -20.75 9.69
CA PRO A 130 -1.47 -21.64 8.88
C PRO A 130 -1.85 -21.58 7.39
N LEU A 131 -1.02 -22.21 6.55
CA LEU A 131 -1.24 -22.39 5.12
C LEU A 131 -2.69 -22.75 4.77
N SER A 132 -3.31 -21.94 3.93
CA SER A 132 -4.63 -22.27 3.37
C SER A 132 -4.46 -23.21 2.17
N GLN A 133 -5.39 -24.15 1.96
CA GLN A 133 -5.32 -25.15 0.87
C GLN A 133 -5.21 -24.53 -0.54
N GLY A 134 -5.61 -23.27 -0.70
CA GLY A 134 -5.50 -22.50 -1.94
C GLY A 134 -4.11 -22.00 -2.31
N GLU A 135 -3.15 -22.09 -1.41
CA GLU A 135 -1.77 -21.59 -1.60
C GLU A 135 -0.78 -22.68 -2.03
N ILE A 136 -1.24 -23.92 -2.23
CA ILE A 136 -0.38 -25.06 -2.59
C ILE A 136 -0.05 -25.02 -4.09
N ASP A 137 0.83 -24.10 -4.47
CA ASP A 137 1.74 -24.36 -5.59
C ASP A 137 2.97 -25.07 -5.01
N LYS A 138 3.26 -26.28 -5.50
CA LYS A 138 4.26 -27.21 -4.94
C LYS A 138 5.73 -26.71 -5.01
N HIS A 139 5.96 -25.46 -5.43
CA HIS A 139 7.29 -24.87 -5.63
C HIS A 139 7.45 -23.45 -5.05
N ASP A 140 6.56 -23.02 -4.15
CA ASP A 140 6.64 -21.68 -3.55
C ASP A 140 7.43 -21.71 -2.21
N ASP A 141 8.67 -21.22 -2.21
CA ASP A 141 9.48 -21.09 -0.98
C ASP A 141 8.84 -20.13 0.05
N THR A 142 7.81 -19.37 -0.34
CA THR A 142 7.09 -18.45 0.55
C THR A 142 6.01 -19.13 1.40
N LEU A 143 5.82 -20.46 1.26
CA LEU A 143 4.84 -21.22 2.06
C LEU A 143 5.04 -21.10 3.57
N LYS A 144 6.27 -20.81 4.03
CA LYS A 144 6.61 -20.63 5.46
C LYS A 144 6.43 -19.19 5.96
N MET A 145 6.18 -18.24 5.08
CA MET A 145 6.08 -16.83 5.47
C MET A 145 4.84 -16.56 6.34
N PRO A 146 4.98 -15.75 7.41
CA PRO A 146 3.84 -15.25 8.17
C PRO A 146 2.81 -14.56 7.28
N ARG A 147 1.53 -14.63 7.65
CA ARG A 147 0.44 -14.02 6.87
C ARG A 147 -0.65 -13.42 7.74
N LEU A 148 -1.22 -12.32 7.24
CA LEU A 148 -2.48 -11.76 7.72
C LEU A 148 -3.57 -12.05 6.69
N ILE A 149 -4.72 -12.49 7.18
CA ILE A 149 -5.89 -12.85 6.38
C ILE A 149 -7.08 -12.01 6.85
N PHE A 150 -7.82 -11.48 5.88
CA PHE A 150 -9.04 -10.70 6.12
C PHE A 150 -9.87 -10.56 4.85
N LYS A 151 -11.16 -10.23 4.98
CA LYS A 151 -12.05 -9.93 3.85
C LYS A 151 -11.99 -8.43 3.52
N PHE A 152 -11.13 -8.05 2.58
CA PHE A 152 -10.98 -6.65 2.14
C PHE A 152 -12.16 -6.22 1.27
N ASN A 153 -12.68 -5.00 1.47
CA ASN A 153 -13.81 -4.44 0.72
C ASN A 153 -13.57 -4.21 -0.80
N LYS A 154 -12.36 -4.46 -1.30
CA LYS A 154 -11.92 -4.27 -2.71
C LYS A 154 -12.16 -2.88 -3.28
N LYS A 155 -12.20 -1.86 -2.42
CA LYS A 155 -12.48 -0.46 -2.80
C LYS A 155 -11.44 0.50 -2.23
N SER A 156 -11.07 0.31 -0.96
CA SER A 156 -10.22 1.26 -0.23
C SER A 156 -8.73 0.96 -0.40
N PHE A 157 -8.22 0.95 -1.64
CA PHE A 157 -6.84 0.55 -1.94
C PHE A 157 -5.78 1.51 -1.40
N GLY A 158 -6.06 2.83 -1.40
CA GLY A 158 -5.21 3.80 -0.72
C GLY A 158 -5.05 3.50 0.78
N ARG A 159 -6.16 3.15 1.43
CA ARG A 159 -6.20 2.79 2.85
C ARG A 159 -5.51 1.45 3.14
N LEU A 160 -5.64 0.47 2.24
CA LEU A 160 -4.85 -0.77 2.28
C LEU A 160 -3.34 -0.50 2.18
N ASN A 161 -2.93 0.43 1.31
CA ASN A 161 -1.53 0.83 1.18
C ASN A 161 -1.02 1.52 2.46
N GLN A 162 -1.86 2.35 3.09
CA GLN A 162 -1.57 2.90 4.42
C GLN A 162 -1.40 1.80 5.47
N MET A 163 -2.27 0.79 5.49
CA MET A 163 -2.17 -0.35 6.41
C MET A 163 -0.84 -1.08 6.26
N ILE A 164 -0.43 -1.40 5.02
CA ILE A 164 0.84 -2.08 4.75
C ILE A 164 2.02 -1.25 5.28
N ARG A 165 2.01 0.07 5.04
CA ARG A 165 3.06 0.97 5.56
C ARG A 165 3.08 0.99 7.08
N SER A 166 1.92 1.13 7.73
CA SER A 166 1.81 1.13 9.19
C SER A 166 2.33 -0.16 9.80
N ILE A 167 2.05 -1.33 9.17
CA ILE A 167 2.63 -2.60 9.61
C ILE A 167 4.15 -2.55 9.54
N ASN A 168 4.73 -2.16 8.40
CA ASN A 168 6.18 -2.08 8.25
C ASN A 168 6.84 -1.13 9.27
N GLU A 169 6.16 -0.03 9.64
CA GLU A 169 6.64 0.92 10.66
C GLU A 169 6.55 0.36 12.09
N TRP A 170 5.62 -0.56 12.38
CA TRP A 170 5.39 -1.08 13.73
C TRP A 170 6.13 -2.38 14.05
N VAL A 171 6.65 -3.09 13.04
CA VAL A 171 7.40 -4.33 13.25
C VAL A 171 8.91 -4.06 13.43
N ILE A 172 9.32 -2.78 13.53
CA ILE A 172 10.68 -2.35 13.89
C ILE A 172 11.02 -2.75 15.34
#